data_AF-A0A8T3MVR0-F1
#
_entry.id   AF-A0A8T3MVR0-F1
#
_cell.length_a   1.000
_cell.length_b   1.000
_cell.length_c   1.000
_cell.angle_alpha   90.00
_cell.angle_beta   90.00
_cell.angle_gamma   90.00
#
_symmetry.space_group_name_H-M   'P 1'
#
loop_
_entity.id
_entity.type
_entity.pdbx_description
1 polymer ?
#
loop_
_entity_poly.entity_id
_entity_poly.type
_entity_poly.pdbx_seq_one_letter_code
_entity_poly.pdbx_strand_id
1 'polypeptide(L)'
;MEPTLLAGALGAAVGGVLGLVADRLSTRWPEHDPAEPEHPPGRPIGWRTVVTVAVGAAAFALLPGRFAGDPLATALFGAWFVTLVVGLATDLDQRLLPNLLTVPVIPVAVGYAVSGTNPLVDDAFVPAILAAIVIPAVLYLPSIPFGAGAFGIGDVKLLAGSGLMLGAGRALNGVVFGLLFAGAILAVLLVSRRIGRRSYVPFGPFLIVGALWAVLVLVR
;
A
#
# COMPACT_ATOMS: atom_id res chain seq x y z
N MET A 1 14.24 -27.33 8.81
CA MET A 1 13.78 -26.18 8.00
C MET A 1 14.93 -25.19 7.92
N GLU A 2 15.24 -24.66 6.74
CA GLU A 2 16.18 -23.54 6.66
C GLU A 2 15.68 -22.36 7.50
N PRO A 3 16.56 -21.60 8.17
CA PRO A 3 16.18 -20.49 9.05
C PRO A 3 15.34 -19.42 8.33
N THR A 4 15.58 -19.21 7.03
CA THR A 4 14.81 -18.33 6.15
C THR A 4 13.38 -18.80 5.94
N LEU A 5 13.17 -20.11 5.73
CA LEU A 5 11.83 -20.71 5.59
C LEU A 5 11.03 -20.61 6.89
N LEU A 6 11.70 -20.79 8.04
CA LEU A 6 11.06 -20.62 9.35
C LEU A 6 10.67 -19.16 9.60
N ALA A 7 11.57 -18.22 9.32
CA ALA A 7 11.28 -16.79 9.43
C ALA A 7 10.14 -16.37 8.50
N GLY A 8 10.11 -16.89 7.27
CA GLY A 8 9.01 -16.64 6.32
C GLY A 8 7.68 -17.22 6.79
N ALA A 9 7.66 -18.43 7.36
CA ALA A 9 6.43 -19.02 7.90
C ALA A 9 5.89 -18.23 9.12
N LEU A 10 6.77 -17.79 10.02
CA LEU A 10 6.40 -16.92 11.13
C LEU A 10 5.90 -15.56 10.63
N GLY A 11 6.59 -14.98 9.64
CA GLY A 11 6.17 -13.76 8.97
C GLY A 11 4.77 -13.90 8.35
N ALA A 12 4.49 -15.02 7.67
CA ALA A 12 3.17 -15.31 7.12
C ALA A 12 2.08 -15.33 8.19
N ALA A 13 2.34 -15.98 9.33
CA ALA A 13 1.40 -16.05 10.44
C ALA A 13 1.15 -14.65 11.04
N VAL A 14 2.21 -13.88 11.31
CA VAL A 14 2.11 -12.51 11.83
C VAL A 14 1.36 -11.60 10.86
N GLY A 15 1.72 -11.65 9.58
CA GLY A 15 1.09 -10.86 8.52
C GLY A 15 -0.39 -11.24 8.30
N GLY A 16 -0.72 -12.53 8.41
CA GLY A 16 -2.11 -13.00 8.34
C GLY A 16 -2.95 -12.51 9.50
N VAL A 17 -2.43 -12.59 10.72
CA VAL A 17 -3.08 -12.02 11.92
C VAL A 17 -3.24 -10.51 11.78
N LEU A 18 -2.21 -9.81 11.31
CA LEU A 18 -2.28 -8.38 11.05
C LEU A 18 -3.37 -8.05 10.02
N GLY A 19 -3.46 -8.78 8.92
CA GLY A 19 -4.49 -8.58 7.90
C GLY A 19 -5.90 -8.79 8.45
N LEU A 20 -6.09 -9.78 9.33
CA LEU A 20 -7.36 -10.02 10.03
C LEU A 20 -7.70 -8.88 10.99
N VAL A 21 -6.73 -8.44 11.79
CA VAL A 21 -6.91 -7.33 12.75
C VAL A 21 -7.18 -6.02 12.00
N ALA A 22 -6.45 -5.74 10.92
CA ALA A 22 -6.65 -4.58 10.07
C ALA A 22 -8.07 -4.55 9.47
N ASP A 23 -8.55 -5.70 8.98
CA ASP A 23 -9.93 -5.86 8.49
C ASP A 23 -10.98 -5.65 9.57
N ARG A 24 -10.72 -6.09 10.82
CA ARG A 24 -11.62 -5.80 11.94
C ARG A 24 -11.59 -4.33 12.34
N LEU A 25 -10.39 -3.75 12.35
CA LEU A 25 -10.18 -2.35 12.70
C LEU A 25 -10.87 -1.43 11.71
N SER A 26 -10.82 -1.72 10.40
CA SER A 26 -11.44 -0.86 9.38
C SER A 26 -12.96 -0.74 9.50
N THR A 27 -13.62 -1.72 10.10
CA THR A 27 -15.07 -1.63 10.38
C THR A 27 -15.45 -0.60 11.45
N ARG A 28 -14.46 -0.02 12.15
CA ARG A 28 -14.66 0.93 13.25
C ARG A 28 -13.80 2.18 13.14
N TRP A 29 -12.60 2.05 12.55
CA TRP A 29 -11.60 3.11 12.50
C TRP A 29 -11.07 3.33 11.08
N PRO A 30 -10.96 4.59 10.61
CA PRO A 30 -11.45 5.81 11.27
C PRO A 30 -12.95 5.79 11.55
N GLU A 31 -13.37 6.67 12.46
CA GLU A 31 -14.78 6.82 12.80
C GLU A 31 -15.55 7.19 11.53
N HIS A 32 -16.58 6.39 11.23
CA HIS A 32 -17.41 6.62 10.07
C HIS A 32 -18.21 7.91 10.27
N ASP A 33 -18.36 8.69 9.21
CA ASP A 33 -19.23 9.87 9.29
C ASP A 33 -20.66 9.40 9.57
N PRO A 34 -21.28 9.79 10.71
CA PRO A 34 -22.64 9.39 11.03
C PRO A 34 -23.67 9.90 10.02
N ALA A 35 -23.30 10.85 9.15
CA ALA A 35 -24.13 11.31 8.04
C ALA A 35 -24.15 10.35 6.83
N GLU A 36 -23.23 9.38 6.74
CA GLU A 36 -23.21 8.38 5.67
C GLU A 36 -23.92 7.08 6.09
N PRO A 37 -25.09 6.76 5.51
CA PRO A 37 -25.92 5.63 5.94
C PRO A 37 -25.38 4.24 5.54
N GLU A 38 -24.27 4.15 4.80
CA GLU A 38 -23.84 2.91 4.13
C GLU A 38 -22.90 1.99 4.93
N HIS A 39 -22.37 2.39 6.09
CA HIS A 39 -21.37 1.60 6.82
C HIS A 39 -21.79 1.23 8.26
N PRO A 40 -22.64 0.20 8.44
CA PRO A 40 -22.93 -0.31 9.77
C PRO A 40 -21.66 -0.93 10.38
N PRO A 41 -21.28 -0.55 11.61
CA PRO A 41 -20.12 -1.15 12.28
C PRO A 41 -20.31 -2.66 12.47
N GLY A 42 -19.24 -3.44 12.22
CA GLY A 42 -19.22 -4.88 12.48
C GLY A 42 -19.69 -5.77 11.33
N ARG A 43 -19.23 -5.52 10.10
CA ARG A 43 -19.52 -6.38 8.94
C ARG A 43 -19.03 -7.83 9.14
N PRO A 44 -19.68 -8.83 8.51
CA PRO A 44 -19.24 -10.22 8.56
C PRO A 44 -17.93 -10.45 7.79
N ILE A 45 -17.28 -11.59 8.06
CA ILE A 45 -16.11 -12.07 7.32
C ILE A 45 -16.49 -12.25 5.85
N GLY A 46 -15.69 -11.68 4.95
CA GLY A 46 -15.95 -11.75 3.52
C GLY A 46 -14.67 -11.71 2.69
N TRP A 47 -14.82 -11.44 1.40
CA TRP A 47 -13.70 -11.42 0.45
C TRP A 47 -12.63 -10.38 0.82
N ARG A 48 -13.02 -9.23 1.38
CA ARG A 48 -12.09 -8.19 1.87
C ARG A 48 -11.14 -8.76 2.93
N THR A 49 -11.67 -9.57 3.86
CA THR A 49 -10.88 -10.23 4.91
C THR A 49 -9.89 -11.22 4.31
N VAL A 50 -10.33 -11.99 3.30
CA VAL A 50 -9.43 -12.93 2.62
C VAL A 50 -8.29 -12.17 1.93
N VAL A 51 -8.59 -11.07 1.25
CA VAL A 51 -7.60 -10.25 0.55
C VAL A 51 -6.61 -9.63 1.54
N THR A 52 -7.07 -9.01 2.63
CA THR A 52 -6.18 -8.36 3.61
C THR A 52 -5.30 -9.38 4.34
N VAL A 53 -5.85 -10.54 4.73
CA VAL A 53 -5.09 -11.64 5.34
C VAL A 53 -4.06 -12.20 4.36
N ALA A 54 -4.44 -12.45 3.10
CA ALA A 54 -3.53 -12.99 2.09
C ALA A 54 -2.40 -12.02 1.75
N VAL A 55 -2.71 -10.74 1.55
CA VAL A 55 -1.70 -9.71 1.25
C VAL A 55 -0.79 -9.50 2.45
N GLY A 56 -1.34 -9.40 3.67
CA GLY A 56 -0.55 -9.28 4.89
C GLY A 56 0.39 -10.48 5.10
N ALA A 57 -0.13 -11.70 4.97
CA ALA A 57 0.66 -12.92 5.07
C ALA A 57 1.77 -12.97 4.03
N ALA A 58 1.46 -12.70 2.75
CA ALA A 58 2.45 -12.70 1.69
C ALA A 58 3.54 -11.63 1.92
N ALA A 59 3.16 -10.41 2.29
CA ALA A 59 4.09 -9.32 2.53
C ALA A 59 5.09 -9.66 3.63
N PHE A 60 4.62 -10.13 4.79
CA PHE A 60 5.50 -10.47 5.91
C PHE A 60 6.23 -11.80 5.73
N ALA A 61 5.71 -12.74 4.93
CA ALA A 61 6.43 -13.97 4.60
C ALA A 61 7.69 -13.72 3.77
N LEU A 62 7.62 -12.75 2.85
CA LEU A 62 8.70 -12.44 1.92
C LEU A 62 9.71 -11.43 2.48
N LEU A 63 9.32 -10.64 3.49
CA LEU A 63 10.15 -9.60 4.09
C LEU A 63 11.51 -10.12 4.61
N PRO A 64 11.60 -11.23 5.39
CA PRO A 64 12.88 -11.76 5.84
C PRO A 64 13.78 -12.16 4.66
N GLY A 65 13.23 -12.79 3.62
CA GLY A 65 14.00 -13.16 2.43
C GLY A 65 14.58 -11.95 1.69
N ARG A 66 13.91 -10.80 1.78
CA ARG A 66 14.32 -9.56 1.10
C ARG A 66 15.40 -8.78 1.86
N PHE A 67 15.36 -8.78 3.19
CA PHE A 67 16.21 -7.91 4.04
C PHE A 67 16.90 -8.65 5.21
N ALA A 68 17.03 -9.98 5.19
CA ALA A 68 17.63 -10.74 6.31
C ALA A 68 19.02 -10.24 6.77
N GLY A 69 19.82 -9.66 5.87
CA GLY A 69 21.13 -9.11 6.19
C GLY A 69 21.12 -7.68 6.75
N ASP A 70 19.96 -7.02 6.78
CA ASP A 70 19.79 -5.64 7.22
C ASP A 70 18.60 -5.53 8.20
N PRO A 71 18.88 -5.57 9.51
CA PRO A 71 17.85 -5.46 10.54
C PRO A 71 17.10 -4.12 10.51
N LEU A 72 17.77 -3.03 10.13
CA LEU A 72 17.16 -1.70 10.06
C LEU A 72 16.17 -1.65 8.89
N ALA A 73 16.56 -2.12 7.71
CA ALA A 73 15.65 -2.26 6.57
C ALA A 73 14.46 -3.15 6.91
N THR A 74 14.71 -4.31 7.53
CA THR A 74 13.64 -5.22 7.96
C THR A 74 12.64 -4.53 8.89
N ALA A 75 13.11 -3.76 9.87
CA ALA A 75 12.25 -3.03 10.80
C ALA A 75 11.47 -1.90 10.13
N LEU A 76 12.12 -1.07 9.31
CA LEU A 76 11.48 0.09 8.67
C LEU A 76 10.49 -0.33 7.56
N PHE A 77 10.87 -1.27 6.69
CA PHE A 77 9.95 -1.82 5.69
C PHE A 77 8.84 -2.65 6.36
N GLY A 78 9.14 -3.37 7.45
CA GLY A 78 8.13 -4.07 8.24
C GLY A 78 7.10 -3.12 8.86
N ALA A 79 7.55 -2.01 9.46
CA ALA A 79 6.66 -0.97 9.98
C ALA A 79 5.83 -0.33 8.87
N TRP A 80 6.42 -0.08 7.70
CA TRP A 80 5.67 0.44 6.56
C TRP A 80 4.67 -0.58 6.00
N PHE A 81 5.00 -1.88 5.99
CA PHE A 81 4.06 -2.94 5.60
C PHE A 81 2.85 -2.99 6.54
N VAL A 82 3.02 -2.69 7.85
CA VAL A 82 1.88 -2.50 8.76
C VAL A 82 0.97 -1.40 8.25
N THR A 83 1.53 -0.22 7.96
CA THR A 83 0.77 0.91 7.42
C THR A 83 0.05 0.56 6.12
N LEU A 84 0.71 -0.15 5.20
CA LEU A 84 0.14 -0.57 3.93
C LEU A 84 -1.00 -1.58 4.12
N VAL A 85 -0.85 -2.57 4.99
CA VAL A 85 -1.91 -3.57 5.24
C VAL A 85 -3.11 -2.96 5.95
N VAL A 86 -2.88 -2.07 6.92
CA VAL A 86 -3.96 -1.31 7.58
C VAL A 86 -4.65 -0.39 6.57
N GLY A 87 -3.87 0.34 5.77
CA GLY A 87 -4.40 1.21 4.70
C GLY A 87 -5.21 0.43 3.68
N LEU A 88 -4.79 -0.78 3.30
CA LEU A 88 -5.52 -1.67 2.39
C LEU A 88 -6.88 -2.03 2.97
N ALA A 89 -6.93 -2.41 4.24
CA ALA A 89 -8.17 -2.76 4.90
C ALA A 89 -9.11 -1.56 5.04
N THR A 90 -8.59 -0.39 5.43
CA THR A 90 -9.38 0.85 5.56
C THR A 90 -9.89 1.32 4.21
N ASP A 91 -9.08 1.25 3.16
CA ASP A 91 -9.46 1.72 1.84
C ASP A 91 -10.44 0.76 1.12
N LEU A 92 -10.27 -0.56 1.28
CA LEU A 92 -11.25 -1.53 0.79
C LEU A 92 -12.63 -1.38 1.46
N ASP A 93 -12.65 -0.96 2.73
CA ASP A 93 -13.88 -0.77 3.51
C ASP A 93 -14.47 0.62 3.25
N GLN A 94 -13.76 1.66 3.68
CA GLN A 94 -14.20 3.05 3.75
C GLN A 94 -13.75 3.92 2.57
N ARG A 95 -12.96 3.40 1.62
CA ARG A 95 -12.42 4.15 0.45
C ARG A 95 -11.61 5.37 0.86
N LEU A 96 -10.89 5.25 1.97
CA LEU A 96 -10.15 6.32 2.61
C LEU A 96 -8.77 5.83 3.06
N LEU A 97 -7.75 6.65 2.80
CA LEU A 97 -6.41 6.51 3.38
C LEU A 97 -6.16 7.64 4.39
N PRO A 98 -6.24 7.36 5.71
CA PRO A 98 -6.16 8.39 6.74
C PRO A 98 -4.77 9.03 6.83
N ASN A 99 -4.73 10.31 7.16
CA ASN A 99 -3.47 11.04 7.37
C ASN A 99 -2.62 10.41 8.49
N LEU A 100 -3.27 9.82 9.50
CA LEU A 100 -2.59 9.12 10.59
C LEU A 100 -1.78 7.91 10.12
N LEU A 101 -2.13 7.32 8.97
CA LEU A 101 -1.35 6.24 8.35
C LEU A 101 -0.30 6.80 7.38
N THR A 102 -0.71 7.71 6.49
CA THR A 102 0.13 8.10 5.35
C THR A 102 1.17 9.18 5.67
N VAL A 103 0.86 10.15 6.53
CA VAL A 103 1.74 11.29 6.80
C VAL A 103 2.98 10.91 7.60
N PRO A 104 2.92 10.07 8.66
CA PRO A 104 4.11 9.71 9.44
C PRO A 104 5.18 8.98 8.64
N VAL A 105 4.82 8.33 7.52
CA VAL A 105 5.77 7.62 6.65
C VAL A 105 6.75 8.60 5.99
N ILE A 106 6.32 9.82 5.66
CA ILE A 106 7.13 10.79 4.91
C ILE A 106 8.39 11.19 5.69
N PRO A 107 8.33 11.73 6.93
CA PRO A 107 9.54 12.11 7.66
C PRO A 107 10.45 10.90 7.98
N VAL A 108 9.87 9.73 8.25
CA VAL A 108 10.65 8.50 8.46
C VAL A 108 11.40 8.10 7.18
N ALA A 109 10.74 8.17 6.02
CA ALA A 109 11.34 7.85 4.73
C ALA A 109 12.41 8.87 4.32
N VAL A 110 12.20 10.16 4.59
CA VAL A 110 13.25 11.18 4.41
C VAL A 110 14.45 10.87 5.29
N GLY A 111 14.26 10.62 6.59
CA GLY A 111 15.36 10.29 7.50
C GLY A 111 16.12 9.05 7.06
N TYR A 112 15.40 8.02 6.61
CA TYR A 112 16.02 6.79 6.13
C TYR A 112 16.79 7.00 4.82
N ALA A 113 16.24 7.76 3.87
CA ALA A 113 16.92 8.06 2.61
C ALA A 113 18.14 8.98 2.81
N VAL A 114 18.07 9.98 3.71
CA VAL A 114 19.19 10.85 4.06
C VAL A 114 20.31 10.09 4.78
N SER A 115 19.98 9.04 5.52
CA SER A 115 20.98 8.22 6.21
C SER A 115 21.94 7.48 5.26
N GLY A 116 21.58 7.33 3.98
CA GLY A 116 22.34 6.53 3.00
C GLY A 116 22.30 5.02 3.26
N THR A 117 21.54 4.56 4.26
CA THR A 117 21.45 3.13 4.64
C THR A 117 20.23 2.43 4.03
N ASN A 118 19.44 3.12 3.20
CA ASN A 118 18.30 2.51 2.54
C ASN A 118 18.74 1.70 1.32
N PRO A 119 18.66 0.35 1.34
CA PRO A 119 19.17 -0.52 0.26
C PRO A 119 18.33 -0.47 -1.03
N LEU A 120 17.24 0.31 -1.06
CA LEU A 120 16.42 0.52 -2.26
C LEU A 120 16.71 1.85 -2.94
N VAL A 121 17.28 2.81 -2.20
CA VAL A 121 17.57 4.17 -2.66
C VAL A 121 19.07 4.36 -2.85
N ASP A 122 19.89 3.75 -2.00
CA ASP A 122 21.34 3.93 -1.92
C ASP A 122 21.68 5.44 -1.94
N ASP A 123 22.55 5.88 -2.84
CA ASP A 123 22.95 7.29 -2.99
C ASP A 123 21.94 8.14 -3.81
N ALA A 124 20.86 7.54 -4.32
CA ALA A 124 19.90 8.19 -5.22
C ALA A 124 18.81 9.00 -4.49
N PHE A 125 19.18 9.73 -3.44
CA PHE A 125 18.26 10.53 -2.62
C PHE A 125 17.53 11.62 -3.42
N VAL A 126 18.25 12.36 -4.28
CA VAL A 126 17.64 13.42 -5.11
C VAL A 126 16.60 12.83 -6.07
N PRO A 127 16.89 11.76 -6.84
CA PRO A 127 15.86 11.04 -7.60
C PRO A 127 14.67 10.58 -6.75
N ALA A 128 14.89 10.09 -5.52
CA ALA A 128 13.81 9.67 -4.63
C ALA A 128 12.88 10.82 -4.24
N ILE A 129 13.42 12.00 -3.92
CA ILE A 129 12.62 13.22 -3.68
C ILE A 129 11.83 13.61 -4.93
N LEU A 130 12.48 13.62 -6.10
CA LEU A 130 11.80 13.95 -7.35
C LEU A 130 10.65 12.99 -7.62
N ALA A 131 10.85 11.68 -7.41
CA ALA A 131 9.79 10.69 -7.56
C ALA A 131 8.64 10.91 -6.57
N ALA A 132 8.95 11.25 -5.32
CA ALA A 132 7.98 11.55 -4.27
C ALA A 132 7.11 12.80 -4.56
N ILE A 133 7.54 13.67 -5.47
CA ILE A 133 6.79 14.87 -5.87
C ILE A 133 6.12 14.66 -7.23
N VAL A 134 6.88 14.20 -8.22
CA VAL A 134 6.46 14.12 -9.62
C VAL A 134 5.43 13.00 -9.83
N ILE A 135 5.65 11.81 -9.27
CA ILE A 135 4.73 10.67 -9.48
C ILE A 135 3.32 10.99 -8.94
N PRO A 136 3.15 11.45 -7.67
CA PRO A 136 1.84 11.84 -7.19
C PRO A 136 1.24 13.01 -7.98
N ALA A 137 2.04 14.02 -8.36
CA ALA A 137 1.54 15.16 -9.11
C ALA A 137 1.01 14.76 -10.49
N VAL A 138 1.72 13.90 -11.23
CA VAL A 138 1.29 13.42 -12.55
C VAL A 138 -0.02 12.64 -12.46
N LEU A 139 -0.25 11.89 -11.38
CA LEU A 139 -1.49 11.13 -11.19
C LEU A 139 -2.65 11.98 -10.65
N TYR A 140 -2.36 12.99 -9.83
CA TYR A 140 -3.38 13.81 -9.18
C TYR A 140 -3.79 15.03 -10.00
N LEU A 141 -2.87 15.73 -10.67
CA LEU A 141 -3.19 16.95 -11.44
C LEU A 141 -4.30 16.75 -12.48
N PRO A 142 -4.35 15.63 -13.24
CA PRO A 142 -5.47 15.36 -14.14
C PRO A 142 -6.81 15.20 -13.42
N SER A 143 -6.85 14.78 -12.16
CA SER A 143 -8.11 14.65 -11.42
C SER A 143 -8.75 15.98 -11.01
N ILE A 144 -8.01 17.10 -11.05
CA ILE A 144 -8.52 18.43 -10.69
C ILE A 144 -9.57 18.93 -11.72
N PRO A 145 -9.28 18.97 -13.05
CA PRO A 145 -10.24 19.47 -14.04
C PRO A 145 -11.36 18.49 -14.39
N PHE A 146 -11.15 17.17 -14.27
CA PHE A 146 -12.14 16.16 -14.69
C PHE A 146 -13.14 15.75 -13.59
N GLY A 147 -13.12 16.44 -12.45
CA GLY A 147 -13.95 16.14 -11.28
C GLY A 147 -13.28 15.13 -10.34
N ALA A 148 -13.56 15.29 -9.05
CA ALA A 148 -12.89 14.68 -7.88
C ALA A 148 -13.03 13.13 -7.74
N GLY A 149 -13.00 12.37 -8.83
CA GLY A 149 -13.37 10.96 -8.83
C GLY A 149 -12.26 9.94 -9.10
N ALA A 150 -11.04 10.35 -9.49
CA ALA A 150 -10.03 9.39 -9.96
C ALA A 150 -8.94 9.07 -8.94
N PHE A 151 -8.35 10.08 -8.29
CA PHE A 151 -7.25 9.91 -7.33
C PHE A 151 -7.51 10.73 -6.07
N GLY A 152 -7.45 10.08 -4.90
CA GLY A 152 -7.65 10.73 -3.62
C GLY A 152 -6.39 11.43 -3.12
N ILE A 153 -6.56 12.45 -2.27
CA ILE A 153 -5.43 13.08 -1.55
C ILE A 153 -4.67 12.05 -0.69
N GLY A 154 -5.36 11.01 -0.21
CA GLY A 154 -4.73 9.89 0.49
C GLY A 154 -3.74 9.12 -0.39
N ASP A 155 -4.10 8.84 -1.64
CA ASP A 155 -3.24 8.18 -2.63
C ASP A 155 -2.00 9.00 -2.92
N VAL A 156 -2.14 10.32 -3.04
CA VAL A 156 -1.02 11.26 -3.25
C VAL A 156 0.03 11.14 -2.14
N LYS A 157 -0.42 11.07 -0.89
CA LYS A 157 0.48 10.96 0.28
C LYS A 157 1.15 9.59 0.35
N LEU A 158 0.40 8.53 0.02
CA LEU A 158 0.96 7.19 -0.10
C LEU A 158 2.06 7.16 -1.16
N LEU A 159 1.80 7.72 -2.35
CA LEU A 159 2.75 7.76 -3.45
C LEU A 159 3.99 8.60 -3.12
N ALA A 160 3.82 9.70 -2.37
CA ALA A 160 4.93 10.52 -1.89
C ALA A 160 5.84 9.71 -0.94
N GLY A 161 5.26 9.03 0.05
CA GLY A 161 5.99 8.13 0.94
C GLY A 161 6.67 6.99 0.19
N SER A 162 5.97 6.38 -0.77
CA SER A 162 6.51 5.32 -1.64
C SER A 162 7.72 5.79 -2.45
N GLY A 163 7.69 7.01 -3.01
CA GLY A 163 8.80 7.59 -3.76
C GLY A 163 10.08 7.69 -2.93
N LEU A 164 9.94 8.10 -1.67
CA LEU A 164 11.06 8.22 -0.72
C LEU A 164 11.57 6.86 -0.23
N MET A 165 10.68 5.90 0.00
CA MET A 165 11.06 4.56 0.49
C MET A 165 11.70 3.70 -0.59
N LEU A 166 11.21 3.81 -1.83
CA LEU A 166 11.58 2.94 -2.96
C LEU A 166 12.64 3.55 -3.88
N GLY A 167 12.79 4.87 -3.90
CA GLY A 167 13.55 5.57 -4.93
C GLY A 167 12.80 5.63 -6.27
N ALA A 168 13.34 6.39 -7.22
CA ALA A 168 12.61 6.76 -8.44
C ALA A 168 12.20 5.57 -9.32
N GLY A 169 13.14 4.69 -9.66
CA GLY A 169 12.89 3.58 -10.58
C GLY A 169 11.89 2.58 -10.02
N ARG A 170 12.09 2.13 -8.78
CA ARG A 170 11.20 1.17 -8.13
C ARG A 170 9.82 1.76 -7.83
N ALA A 171 9.75 3.03 -7.42
CA ALA A 171 8.46 3.71 -7.21
C ALA A 171 7.66 3.77 -8.52
N LEU A 172 8.29 4.17 -9.62
CA LEU A 172 7.63 4.21 -10.93
C LEU A 172 7.15 2.81 -11.36
N ASN A 173 8.00 1.80 -11.24
CA ASN A 173 7.65 0.42 -11.58
C ASN A 173 6.48 -0.10 -10.72
N GLY A 174 6.49 0.20 -9.42
CA GLY A 174 5.40 -0.16 -8.51
C GLY A 174 4.07 0.48 -8.90
N VAL A 175 4.09 1.76 -9.26
CA VAL A 175 2.90 2.48 -9.73
C VAL A 175 2.39 1.92 -11.05
N VAL A 176 3.27 1.72 -12.04
CA VAL A 176 2.90 1.13 -13.34
C VAL A 176 2.30 -0.26 -13.14
N PHE A 177 2.93 -1.10 -12.30
CA PHE A 177 2.39 -2.41 -11.96
C PHE A 177 1.01 -2.30 -11.31
N GLY A 178 0.84 -1.43 -10.31
CA GLY A 178 -0.44 -1.18 -9.65
C GLY A 178 -1.54 -0.73 -10.62
N LEU A 179 -1.23 0.18 -11.55
CA LEU A 179 -2.17 0.64 -12.58
C LEU A 179 -2.55 -0.45 -13.57
N LEU A 180 -1.60 -1.26 -14.03
CA LEU A 180 -1.87 -2.39 -14.92
C LEU A 180 -2.70 -3.46 -14.21
N PHE A 181 -2.38 -3.74 -12.95
CA PHE A 181 -3.15 -4.67 -12.12
C PHE A 181 -4.57 -4.18 -11.88
N ALA A 182 -4.75 -2.89 -11.58
CA ALA A 182 -6.06 -2.26 -11.48
C ALA A 182 -6.83 -2.40 -12.80
N GLY A 183 -6.22 -2.06 -13.94
CA GLY A 183 -6.83 -2.18 -15.26
C GLY A 183 -7.32 -3.60 -15.56
N ALA A 184 -6.51 -4.62 -15.25
CA ALA A 184 -6.87 -6.01 -15.45
C ALA A 184 -8.08 -6.43 -14.58
N ILE A 185 -8.05 -6.11 -13.28
CA ILE A 185 -9.14 -6.45 -12.35
C ILE A 185 -10.43 -5.70 -12.72
N LEU A 186 -10.35 -4.40 -12.98
CA LEU A 186 -11.49 -3.59 -13.38
C LEU A 186 -12.10 -4.04 -14.70
N ALA A 187 -11.29 -4.44 -15.68
CA ALA A 187 -11.78 -4.98 -16.94
C ALA A 187 -12.58 -6.28 -16.72
N VAL A 188 -12.07 -7.20 -15.90
CA VAL A 188 -12.79 -8.44 -15.55
C VAL A 188 -14.09 -8.14 -14.83
N LEU A 189 -14.09 -7.22 -13.86
CA LEU A 189 -15.30 -6.82 -13.13
C LEU A 189 -16.34 -6.14 -14.04
N LEU A 190 -15.90 -5.35 -15.02
CA LEU A 190 -16.78 -4.70 -15.98
C LEU A 190 -17.40 -5.70 -16.96
N VAL A 191 -16.59 -6.62 -17.52
CA VAL A 191 -17.07 -7.68 -18.44
C VAL A 191 -18.01 -8.65 -17.73
N SER A 192 -17.71 -9.00 -16.48
CA SER A 192 -18.58 -9.84 -15.64
C SER A 192 -19.80 -9.10 -15.07
N ARG A 193 -19.98 -7.81 -15.42
CA ARG A 193 -21.08 -6.94 -14.98
C ARG A 193 -21.21 -6.82 -13.45
N ARG A 194 -20.11 -7.01 -12.73
CA ARG A 194 -20.03 -6.80 -11.28
C ARG A 194 -19.90 -5.32 -10.92
N ILE A 195 -19.39 -4.50 -11.85
CA ILE A 195 -19.34 -3.04 -11.75
C ILE A 195 -19.88 -2.40 -13.04
N GLY A 196 -20.39 -1.17 -12.94
CA GLY A 196 -20.80 -0.36 -14.08
C GLY A 196 -19.73 0.65 -14.48
N ARG A 197 -19.91 1.31 -15.63
CA ARG A 197 -18.99 2.34 -16.15
C ARG A 197 -18.86 3.59 -15.28
N ARG A 198 -19.82 3.79 -14.36
CA ARG A 198 -19.86 4.92 -13.41
C ARG A 198 -19.63 4.46 -11.96
N SER A 199 -19.32 3.19 -11.74
CA SER A 199 -19.01 2.69 -10.41
C SER A 199 -17.70 3.28 -9.94
N TYR A 200 -17.72 3.91 -8.76
CA TYR A 200 -16.50 4.36 -8.10
C TYR A 200 -15.75 3.16 -7.53
N VAL A 201 -14.46 3.04 -7.86
CA VAL A 201 -13.56 2.01 -7.32
C VAL A 201 -12.35 2.72 -6.73
N PRO A 202 -12.03 2.51 -5.44
CA PRO A 202 -10.87 3.16 -4.85
C PRO A 202 -9.58 2.61 -5.46
N PHE A 203 -8.62 3.51 -5.75
CA PHE A 203 -7.33 3.16 -6.36
C PHE A 203 -6.28 2.74 -5.34
N GLY A 204 -6.41 3.18 -4.09
CA GLY A 204 -5.56 2.85 -2.95
C GLY A 204 -5.11 1.38 -2.86
N PRO A 205 -5.98 0.35 -3.03
CA PRO A 205 -5.60 -1.04 -2.84
C PRO A 205 -4.58 -1.48 -3.90
N PHE A 206 -4.72 -0.98 -5.13
CA PHE A 206 -3.84 -1.30 -6.24
C PHE A 206 -2.48 -0.61 -6.10
N LEU A 207 -2.45 0.62 -5.60
CA LEU A 207 -1.20 1.33 -5.29
C LEU A 207 -0.44 0.65 -4.15
N ILE A 208 -1.15 0.18 -3.12
CA ILE A 208 -0.57 -0.58 -2.00
C ILE A 208 0.05 -1.88 -2.49
N VAL A 209 -0.67 -2.66 -3.30
CA VAL A 209 -0.15 -3.90 -3.89
C VAL A 209 1.06 -3.60 -4.79
N GLY A 210 1.03 -2.52 -5.55
CA GLY A 210 2.17 -2.05 -6.36
C GLY A 210 3.39 -1.68 -5.52
N ALA A 211 3.20 -0.98 -4.40
CA ALA A 211 4.28 -0.64 -3.47
C ALA A 211 4.89 -1.89 -2.82
N LEU A 212 4.07 -2.81 -2.33
CA LEU A 212 4.52 -4.10 -1.78
C LEU A 212 5.31 -4.90 -2.82
N TRP A 213 4.79 -4.98 -4.04
CA TRP A 213 5.48 -5.63 -5.15
C TRP A 213 6.83 -4.98 -5.45
N ALA A 214 6.91 -3.65 -5.50
CA ALA A 214 8.15 -2.92 -5.77
C ALA A 214 9.23 -3.08 -4.68
N VAL A 215 8.84 -3.26 -3.42
CA VAL A 215 9.78 -3.61 -2.34
C VAL A 215 10.32 -5.03 -2.55
N LEU A 216 9.40 -5.97 -2.77
CA LEU A 216 9.68 -7.41 -2.71
C LEU A 216 10.29 -7.97 -4.00
N VAL A 217 10.06 -7.32 -5.14
CA VAL A 217 10.65 -7.77 -6.39
C VAL A 217 12.16 -7.58 -6.37
N LEU A 218 12.88 -8.66 -6.69
CA LEU A 218 14.33 -8.65 -6.87
C LEU A 218 14.66 -8.13 -8.27
N VAL A 219 14.39 -6.85 -8.52
CA VAL A 219 14.94 -6.16 -9.69
C VAL A 219 16.27 -5.55 -9.24
N ARG A 220 17.37 -6.06 -9.82
CA ARG A 220 18.71 -5.49 -9.69
C ARG A 220 18.85 -4.28 -10.60
#